data_AF-A0A7W1CR73-F1
#
_entry.id   AF-A0A7W1CR73-F1
#
_cell.length_a   1.000
_cell.length_b   1.000
_cell.length_c   1.000
_cell.angle_alpha   90.00
_cell.angle_beta   90.00
_cell.angle_gamma   90.00
#
_symmetry.space_group_name_H-M   'P 1'
#
loop_
_entity.id
_entity.type
_entity.pdbx_description
1 polymer ?
#
loop_
_entity_poly.entity_id
_entity_poly.type
_entity_poly.pdbx_seq_one_letter_code
_entity_poly.pdbx_strand_id
1 'polypeptide(L)'
;MVTGIFSGNGKDGKLAYVSANWSEPFAGRPGIELVFTEKDHAKEKKPDTGAMFGKFGSALIISLHGDGGIYGCHVVHSAHQNKSFSAIGRMETTEFSYADGKVEGELTTHGEVDTFGEKWEVKIKFLAPLGEIPKEFQVAEEKKPKKKTKPAPAAEDDDLNLGDMGDDEPAGEPAAAGLSVKELALTKDATGVEYQAMVEHVLFQSPSAVKKVCAELAANLKAQGWAGDGPDMVNAQSSILKRKRGEAALTIFVKPQGSGSEVKMFTEG
;
A
#
# COMPACT_ATOMS: atom_id res chain seq x y z
N MET A 1 -13.00 -0.94 19.68
CA MET A 1 -14.39 -0.43 19.55
C MET A 1 -14.60 -0.02 18.10
N VAL A 2 -15.71 -0.42 17.50
CA VAL A 2 -16.16 -0.04 16.14
C VAL A 2 -17.64 0.29 16.26
N THR A 3 -18.11 1.43 15.76
CA THR A 3 -19.57 1.69 15.69
C THR A 3 -19.95 2.37 14.38
N GLY A 4 -20.85 1.71 13.64
CA GLY A 4 -21.10 1.83 12.18
C GLY A 4 -21.78 3.11 11.68
N ILE A 5 -21.95 3.34 10.39
CA ILE A 5 -22.29 2.43 9.28
C ILE A 5 -21.09 2.15 8.36
N PHE A 6 -20.99 0.90 7.89
CA PHE A 6 -20.28 0.53 6.68
C PHE A 6 -21.25 -0.23 5.79
N SER A 7 -21.46 0.23 4.57
CA SER A 7 -22.35 -0.44 3.61
C SER A 7 -21.70 -0.55 2.24
N GLY A 8 -22.08 -1.58 1.49
CA GLY A 8 -21.71 -1.78 0.10
C GLY A 8 -22.93 -2.20 -0.71
N ASN A 9 -23.23 -1.49 -1.80
CA ASN A 9 -24.40 -1.70 -2.66
C ASN A 9 -25.71 -1.84 -1.87
N GLY A 10 -25.90 -0.99 -0.86
CA GLY A 10 -27.08 -1.00 0.01
C GLY A 10 -27.19 -2.18 0.97
N LYS A 11 -26.13 -3.00 1.11
CA LYS A 11 -26.05 -4.06 2.10
C LYS A 11 -25.04 -3.71 3.19
N ASP A 12 -25.34 -4.08 4.43
CA ASP A 12 -24.49 -3.79 5.58
C ASP A 12 -23.24 -4.67 5.58
N GLY A 13 -22.08 -4.03 5.75
CA GLY A 13 -20.82 -4.67 6.13
C GLY A 13 -20.70 -4.62 7.65
N LYS A 14 -20.92 -5.74 8.33
CA LYS A 14 -21.09 -5.79 9.80
C LYS A 14 -19.75 -5.78 10.53
N LEU A 15 -18.97 -4.70 10.35
CA LEU A 15 -17.66 -4.56 10.98
C LEU A 15 -17.80 -4.59 12.51
N ALA A 16 -17.19 -5.60 13.12
CA ALA A 16 -17.28 -5.87 14.56
C ALA A 16 -15.91 -5.83 15.26
N TYR A 17 -14.83 -5.96 14.49
CA TYR A 17 -13.46 -6.03 15.00
C TYR A 17 -12.62 -4.91 14.38
N VAL A 18 -11.71 -4.35 15.17
CA VAL A 18 -10.69 -3.41 14.71
C VAL A 18 -9.36 -3.73 15.38
N SER A 19 -8.29 -3.73 14.59
CA SER A 19 -6.91 -3.65 15.08
C SER A 19 -6.24 -2.40 14.55
N ALA A 20 -5.24 -1.91 15.29
CA ALA A 20 -4.33 -0.88 14.84
C ALA A 20 -2.90 -1.41 14.95
N ASN A 21 -2.13 -1.26 13.89
CA ASN A 21 -0.74 -1.70 13.83
C ASN A 21 0.13 -0.56 13.32
N TRP A 22 1.36 -0.49 13.81
CA TRP A 22 2.35 0.36 13.17
C TRP A 22 2.71 -0.25 11.82
N SER A 23 2.74 0.60 10.80
CA SER A 23 3.21 0.23 9.47
C SER A 23 4.53 0.92 9.16
N GLU A 24 5.21 0.40 8.14
CA GLU A 24 6.42 1.03 7.62
C GLU A 24 6.18 2.52 7.34
N PRO A 25 7.15 3.40 7.66
CA PRO A 25 7.02 4.83 7.41
C PRO A 25 6.65 5.12 5.95
N PHE A 26 5.74 6.05 5.77
CA PHE A 26 5.28 6.53 4.46
C PHE A 26 5.59 8.02 4.34
N ALA A 27 6.22 8.45 3.25
CA ALA A 27 6.62 9.85 3.04
C ALA A 27 7.42 10.43 4.23
N GLY A 28 8.36 9.65 4.77
CA GLY A 28 9.21 10.05 5.90
C GLY A 28 8.46 10.24 7.22
N ARG A 29 7.25 9.67 7.37
CA ARG A 29 6.44 9.76 8.59
C ARG A 29 6.01 8.37 9.04
N PRO A 30 5.95 8.10 10.36
CA PRO A 30 5.38 6.84 10.86
C PRO A 30 3.98 6.60 10.30
N GLY A 31 3.70 5.35 9.94
CA GLY A 31 2.41 4.91 9.43
C GLY A 31 1.62 4.15 10.50
N ILE A 32 0.31 4.33 10.49
CA ILE A 32 -0.64 3.56 11.28
C ILE A 32 -1.57 2.86 10.29
N GLU A 33 -1.77 1.56 10.48
CA GLU A 33 -2.72 0.77 9.73
C GLU A 33 -3.87 0.36 10.63
N LEU A 34 -5.10 0.69 10.21
CA LEU A 34 -6.34 0.26 10.83
C LEU A 34 -7.00 -0.81 9.97
N VAL A 35 -7.32 -1.96 10.58
CA VAL A 35 -8.01 -3.07 9.90
C VAL A 35 -9.33 -3.33 10.58
N PHE A 36 -10.43 -3.05 9.89
CA PHE A 36 -11.79 -3.33 10.35
C PHE A 36 -12.35 -4.55 9.64
N THR A 37 -13.00 -5.47 10.35
CA THR A 37 -13.54 -6.71 9.75
C THR A 37 -14.83 -7.19 10.43
N GLU A 38 -15.58 -8.04 9.74
CA GLU A 38 -16.75 -8.74 10.30
C GLU A 38 -16.36 -9.87 11.26
N LYS A 39 -15.25 -10.57 10.98
CA LYS A 39 -14.77 -11.70 11.79
C LYS A 39 -13.50 -11.34 12.55
N ASP A 40 -13.28 -12.00 13.67
CA ASP A 40 -12.08 -11.82 14.49
C ASP A 40 -10.80 -12.11 13.70
N HIS A 41 -9.84 -11.20 13.77
CA HIS A 41 -8.52 -11.29 13.15
C HIS A 41 -7.38 -11.11 14.16
N ALA A 42 -7.66 -11.11 15.47
CA ALA A 42 -6.68 -10.77 16.51
C ALA A 42 -5.45 -11.70 16.57
N LYS A 43 -5.54 -12.90 15.98
CA LYS A 43 -4.44 -13.90 15.95
C LYS A 43 -3.59 -13.82 14.68
N GLU A 44 -3.92 -12.93 13.76
CA GLU A 44 -3.29 -12.85 12.45
C GLU A 44 -2.08 -11.93 12.50
N LYS A 45 -0.96 -12.38 11.92
CA LYS A 45 0.25 -11.57 11.85
C LYS A 45 0.14 -10.42 10.85
N LYS A 46 -0.64 -10.63 9.78
CA LYS A 46 -0.91 -9.67 8.69
C LYS A 46 -2.42 -9.60 8.46
N PRO A 47 -3.17 -8.96 9.39
CA PRO A 47 -4.63 -8.93 9.32
C PRO A 47 -5.15 -8.18 8.08
N ASP A 48 -4.41 -7.18 7.61
CA ASP A 48 -4.64 -6.40 6.39
C ASP A 48 -4.70 -7.29 5.14
N THR A 49 -3.72 -8.17 4.97
CA THR A 49 -3.62 -9.04 3.80
C THR A 49 -4.81 -9.98 3.79
N GLY A 50 -5.05 -10.70 4.89
CA GLY A 50 -6.22 -11.58 5.01
C GLY A 50 -7.55 -10.84 4.80
N ALA A 51 -7.68 -9.62 5.31
CA ALA A 51 -8.85 -8.77 5.12
C ALA A 51 -9.05 -8.38 3.65
N MET A 52 -7.98 -7.99 2.94
CA MET A 52 -8.02 -7.62 1.53
C MET A 52 -8.53 -8.75 0.63
N PHE A 53 -8.25 -10.01 0.98
CA PHE A 53 -8.76 -11.21 0.28
C PHE A 53 -10.10 -11.73 0.81
N GLY A 54 -10.73 -11.01 1.74
CA GLY A 54 -12.05 -11.35 2.27
C GLY A 54 -12.06 -12.52 3.27
N LYS A 55 -10.91 -12.92 3.82
CA LYS A 55 -10.80 -13.98 4.83
C LYS A 55 -11.70 -13.70 6.05
N PHE A 56 -11.83 -12.42 6.42
CA PHE A 56 -12.60 -11.97 7.58
C PHE A 56 -13.96 -11.37 7.23
N GLY A 57 -14.50 -11.69 6.05
CA GLY A 57 -15.76 -11.12 5.55
C GLY A 57 -15.55 -9.75 4.92
N SER A 58 -16.56 -8.88 5.03
CA SER A 58 -16.41 -7.47 4.66
C SER A 58 -15.34 -6.81 5.53
N ALA A 59 -14.56 -5.92 4.93
CA ALA A 59 -13.46 -5.26 5.61
C ALA A 59 -13.22 -3.84 5.08
N LEU A 60 -12.63 -3.02 5.94
CA LEU A 60 -12.14 -1.69 5.61
C LEU A 60 -10.71 -1.60 6.14
N ILE A 61 -9.74 -1.36 5.26
CA ILE A 61 -8.33 -1.23 5.62
C ILE A 61 -7.90 0.20 5.34
N ILE A 62 -7.46 0.93 6.36
CA ILE A 62 -7.07 2.33 6.25
C ILE A 62 -5.63 2.51 6.72
N SER A 63 -4.82 3.18 5.90
CA SER A 63 -3.47 3.60 6.26
C SER A 63 -3.46 5.11 6.48
N LEU A 64 -3.01 5.54 7.66
CA LEU A 64 -3.02 6.92 8.13
C LEU A 64 -1.70 7.33 8.77
N HIS A 65 -1.42 8.62 8.72
CA HIS A 65 -0.34 9.25 9.48
C HIS A 65 -0.78 9.60 10.90
N GLY A 66 0.16 9.98 11.76
CA GLY A 66 -0.12 10.42 13.13
C GLY A 66 -0.95 11.70 13.26
N ASP A 67 -1.22 12.40 12.16
CA ASP A 67 -2.15 13.54 12.07
C ASP A 67 -3.57 13.13 11.61
N GLY A 68 -3.82 11.84 11.39
CA GLY A 68 -5.08 11.31 10.85
C GLY A 68 -5.19 11.41 9.32
N GLY A 69 -4.16 11.90 8.63
CA GLY A 69 -4.12 12.00 7.18
C GLY A 69 -4.11 10.62 6.52
N ILE A 70 -5.19 10.28 5.81
CA ILE A 70 -5.34 9.00 5.11
C ILE A 70 -4.51 8.98 3.83
N TYR A 71 -3.58 8.03 3.71
CA TYR A 71 -2.78 7.78 2.51
C TYR A 71 -3.04 6.41 1.87
N GLY A 72 -3.81 5.54 2.55
CA GLY A 72 -4.26 4.24 2.08
C GLY A 72 -5.71 3.99 2.47
N CYS A 73 -6.51 3.45 1.56
CA CYS A 73 -7.89 3.03 1.84
C CYS A 73 -8.25 1.89 0.90
N HIS A 74 -8.67 0.76 1.47
CA HIS A 74 -9.19 -0.40 0.75
C HIS A 74 -10.54 -0.80 1.31
N VAL A 75 -11.48 -1.02 0.40
CA VAL A 75 -12.86 -1.37 0.67
C VAL A 75 -13.07 -2.80 0.17
N VAL A 76 -13.50 -3.67 1.07
CA VAL A 76 -13.82 -5.07 0.79
C VAL A 76 -15.25 -5.31 1.24
N HIS A 77 -16.11 -5.74 0.32
CA HIS A 77 -17.50 -6.00 0.67
C HIS A 77 -18.07 -7.14 -0.17
N SER A 78 -18.82 -8.03 0.49
CA SER A 78 -19.40 -9.22 -0.15
C SER A 78 -20.46 -8.90 -1.21
N ALA A 79 -21.04 -7.69 -1.15
CA ALA A 79 -22.03 -7.21 -2.12
C ALA A 79 -21.44 -6.53 -3.35
N HIS A 80 -20.13 -6.25 -3.36
CA HIS A 80 -19.45 -5.67 -4.51
C HIS A 80 -19.10 -6.77 -5.51
N GLN A 81 -19.23 -6.49 -6.81
CA GLN A 81 -18.75 -7.39 -7.86
C GLN A 81 -17.22 -7.43 -7.83
N ASN A 82 -16.61 -6.26 -7.68
CA ASN A 82 -15.21 -6.11 -7.34
C ASN A 82 -15.05 -6.32 -5.83
N LYS A 83 -14.80 -7.57 -5.43
CA LYS A 83 -14.69 -8.00 -4.01
C LYS A 83 -13.82 -7.09 -3.13
N SER A 84 -12.84 -6.41 -3.73
CA SER A 84 -11.94 -5.46 -3.08
C SER A 84 -11.53 -4.36 -4.07
N PHE A 85 -11.45 -3.11 -3.62
CA PHE A 85 -10.88 -2.00 -4.38
C PHE A 85 -10.23 -0.95 -3.47
N SER A 86 -9.36 -0.12 -4.04
CA SER A 86 -8.79 1.04 -3.31
C SER A 86 -9.64 2.30 -3.54
N ALA A 87 -9.82 3.10 -2.49
CA ALA A 87 -10.66 4.30 -2.51
C ALA A 87 -10.06 5.49 -1.75
N ILE A 88 -8.76 5.73 -1.94
CA ILE A 88 -8.04 6.85 -1.31
C ILE A 88 -8.65 8.19 -1.73
N GLY A 89 -8.76 9.13 -0.79
CA GLY A 89 -9.29 10.48 -1.04
C GLY A 89 -10.82 10.57 -1.09
N ARG A 90 -11.53 9.45 -0.85
CA ARG A 90 -13.00 9.43 -0.72
C ARG A 90 -13.47 9.43 0.74
N MET A 91 -12.54 9.45 1.67
CA MET A 91 -12.78 9.39 3.10
C MET A 91 -11.93 10.42 3.83
N GLU A 92 -12.43 10.83 4.97
CA GLU A 92 -11.69 11.62 5.94
C GLU A 92 -11.69 10.95 7.31
N THR A 93 -10.74 11.38 8.14
CA THR A 93 -10.73 11.06 9.57
C THR A 93 -10.98 12.34 10.36
N THR A 94 -11.91 12.30 11.30
CA THR A 94 -12.20 13.40 12.23
C THR A 94 -12.03 12.94 13.67
N GLU A 95 -11.87 13.88 14.61
CA GLU A 95 -11.65 13.58 16.03
C GLU A 95 -10.48 12.60 16.29
N PHE A 96 -9.47 12.62 15.41
CA PHE A 96 -8.36 11.68 15.45
C PHE A 96 -7.42 11.97 16.62
N SER A 97 -7.07 10.91 17.35
CA SER A 97 -6.06 10.95 18.40
C SER A 97 -5.29 9.64 18.44
N TYR A 98 -3.98 9.75 18.65
CA TYR A 98 -3.11 8.64 19.04
C TYR A 98 -2.34 9.08 20.30
N ALA A 99 -2.71 8.49 21.44
CA ALA A 99 -2.12 8.77 22.74
C ALA A 99 -2.36 7.57 23.68
N ASP A 100 -1.59 7.47 24.75
CA ASP A 100 -1.79 6.46 25.81
C ASP A 100 -1.84 5.01 25.28
N GLY A 101 -1.08 4.71 24.23
CA GLY A 101 -1.02 3.38 23.61
C GLY A 101 -2.29 2.96 22.85
N LYS A 102 -3.20 3.89 22.57
CA LYS A 102 -4.41 3.68 21.77
C LYS A 102 -4.53 4.69 20.64
N VAL A 103 -5.33 4.34 19.65
CA VAL A 103 -5.74 5.22 18.55
C VAL A 103 -7.26 5.23 18.46
N GLU A 104 -7.84 6.42 18.28
CA GLU A 104 -9.28 6.63 18.20
C GLU A 104 -9.63 7.75 17.21
N GLY A 105 -10.86 7.74 16.73
CA GLY A 105 -11.37 8.76 15.81
C GLY A 105 -12.66 8.33 15.11
N GLU A 106 -13.07 9.13 14.14
CA GLU A 106 -14.20 8.82 13.25
C GLU A 106 -13.77 8.81 11.79
N LEU A 107 -14.27 7.84 11.03
CA LEU A 107 -14.08 7.70 9.59
C LEU A 107 -15.40 8.01 8.90
N THR A 108 -15.38 8.87 7.88
CA THR A 108 -16.61 9.20 7.13
C THR A 108 -16.36 9.40 5.63
N THR A 109 -17.32 8.98 4.82
CA THR A 109 -17.44 9.32 3.38
C THR A 109 -18.40 10.49 3.13
N HIS A 110 -19.03 11.04 4.18
CA HIS A 110 -20.11 12.03 4.09
C HIS A 110 -21.33 11.58 3.29
N GLY A 111 -21.67 10.28 3.40
CA GLY A 111 -22.78 9.64 2.70
C GLY A 111 -22.31 8.63 1.66
N GLU A 112 -23.23 8.17 0.82
CA GLU A 112 -22.95 7.19 -0.22
C GLU A 112 -22.01 7.76 -1.30
N VAL A 113 -20.97 7.00 -1.62
CA VAL A 113 -20.03 7.30 -2.70
C VAL A 113 -20.00 6.13 -3.69
N ASP A 114 -19.78 6.44 -4.97
CA ASP A 114 -19.56 5.46 -6.02
C ASP A 114 -18.07 5.36 -6.35
N THR A 115 -17.54 4.13 -6.41
CA THR A 115 -16.20 3.84 -6.90
C THR A 115 -16.26 2.62 -7.81
N PHE A 116 -15.92 2.80 -9.08
CA PHE A 116 -16.00 1.75 -10.10
C PHE A 116 -17.41 1.14 -10.29
N GLY A 117 -18.49 1.91 -10.06
CA GLY A 117 -19.86 1.40 -10.13
C GLY A 117 -20.29 0.61 -8.89
N GLU A 118 -19.43 0.53 -7.88
CA GLU A 118 -19.72 -0.03 -6.57
C GLU A 118 -20.06 1.11 -5.61
N LYS A 119 -21.25 1.07 -5.02
CA LYS A 119 -21.69 2.05 -4.03
C LYS A 119 -21.24 1.63 -2.64
N TRP A 120 -20.86 2.58 -1.81
CA TRP A 120 -20.47 2.31 -0.43
C TRP A 120 -20.55 3.57 0.44
N GLU A 121 -20.69 3.37 1.74
CA GLU A 121 -20.73 4.44 2.73
C GLU A 121 -19.95 4.02 3.97
N VAL A 122 -19.20 4.96 4.54
CA VAL A 122 -18.54 4.80 5.83
C VAL A 122 -18.96 5.93 6.75
N LYS A 123 -19.27 5.57 7.99
CA LYS A 123 -19.46 6.45 9.14
C LYS A 123 -19.10 5.66 10.40
N ILE A 124 -17.83 5.47 10.68
CA ILE A 124 -17.39 4.59 11.77
C ILE A 124 -16.69 5.40 12.86
N LYS A 125 -17.15 5.29 14.11
CA LYS A 125 -16.30 5.65 15.25
C LYS A 125 -15.47 4.45 15.67
N PHE A 126 -14.20 4.67 16.00
CA PHE A 126 -13.30 3.59 16.36
C PHE A 126 -12.40 3.91 17.55
N LEU A 127 -11.95 2.84 18.21
CA LEU A 127 -10.89 2.86 19.21
C LEU A 127 -10.14 1.53 19.14
N ALA A 128 -8.83 1.55 19.03
CA ALA A 128 -8.01 0.34 18.99
C ALA A 128 -6.71 0.53 19.80
N PRO A 129 -6.17 -0.53 20.43
CA PRO A 129 -4.82 -0.49 20.98
C PRO A 129 -3.79 -0.43 19.84
N LEU A 130 -2.72 0.35 20.02
CA LEU A 130 -1.64 0.53 19.03
C LEU A 130 -0.24 0.42 19.67
N GLY A 131 -0.10 0.67 20.98
CA GLY A 131 1.18 0.60 21.67
C GLY A 131 2.18 1.70 21.25
N GLU A 132 3.46 1.48 21.57
CA GLU A 132 4.56 2.38 21.20
C GLU A 132 5.07 2.10 19.78
N ILE A 133 5.62 3.11 19.12
CA ILE A 133 6.23 2.98 17.79
C ILE A 133 7.46 2.05 17.85
N PRO A 134 7.47 0.93 17.12
CA PRO A 134 8.63 0.05 17.02
C PRO A 134 9.87 0.80 16.53
N LYS A 135 11.05 0.45 17.06
CA LYS A 135 12.33 1.12 16.72
C LYS A 135 12.61 1.14 15.21
N GLU A 136 12.23 0.09 14.51
CA GLU A 136 12.36 -0.03 13.05
C GLU A 136 11.46 0.92 12.25
N PHE A 137 10.38 1.44 12.85
CA PHE A 137 9.48 2.42 12.23
C PHE A 137 9.70 3.84 12.76
N GLN A 138 10.68 4.04 13.64
CA GLN A 138 11.09 5.37 14.05
C GLN A 138 11.86 6.02 12.90
N VAL A 139 11.28 7.08 12.35
CA VAL A 139 11.98 7.90 11.37
C VAL A 139 13.08 8.65 12.09
N ALA A 140 14.33 8.51 11.64
CA ALA A 140 15.44 9.31 12.14
C ALA A 140 15.11 10.80 11.95
N GLU A 141 15.22 11.61 13.01
CA GLU A 141 15.05 13.06 12.90
C GLU A 141 16.00 13.60 11.82
N GLU A 142 15.43 14.14 10.74
CA GLU A 142 16.18 14.89 9.75
C GLU A 142 16.88 16.06 10.45
N LYS A 143 18.21 15.97 10.58
CA LYS A 143 19.04 17.15 10.79
C LYS A 143 18.75 18.11 9.64
N LYS A 144 18.01 19.19 9.92
CA LYS A 144 17.78 20.32 9.00
C LYS A 144 19.04 20.59 8.16
N PRO A 145 18.93 20.68 6.82
CA PRO A 145 20.11 20.85 5.97
C PRO A 145 20.76 22.20 6.24
N LYS A 146 22.02 22.17 6.74
CA LYS A 146 22.88 23.35 6.72
C LYS A 146 23.18 23.71 5.27
N LYS A 147 22.90 24.97 4.95
CA LYS A 147 23.10 25.65 3.66
C LYS A 147 24.46 25.28 3.03
N LYS A 148 24.43 24.80 1.78
CA LYS A 148 25.61 24.55 0.94
C LYS A 148 26.39 25.85 0.71
N THR A 149 27.72 25.77 0.81
CA THR A 149 28.64 26.68 0.11
C THR A 149 29.71 25.80 -0.54
N LYS A 150 29.86 25.92 -1.86
CA LYS A 150 30.98 25.41 -2.67
C LYS A 150 31.60 26.63 -3.38
N PRO A 151 32.88 26.65 -3.76
CA PRO A 151 33.33 25.91 -4.95
C PRO A 151 34.64 25.09 -4.80
N ALA A 152 34.87 24.27 -5.82
CA ALA A 152 35.82 23.15 -6.05
C ALA A 152 37.24 23.61 -6.53
N PRO A 153 38.12 22.82 -7.21
CA PRO A 153 38.14 21.36 -7.56
C PRO A 153 39.55 20.67 -7.52
N ALA A 154 39.59 19.34 -7.79
CA ALA A 154 40.38 18.69 -8.89
C ALA A 154 41.03 17.32 -8.54
N ALA A 155 41.14 16.51 -9.60
CA ALA A 155 41.96 15.31 -9.86
C ALA A 155 41.42 13.91 -9.47
N GLU A 156 40.67 13.34 -10.43
CA GLU A 156 41.05 12.21 -11.32
C GLU A 156 41.70 10.90 -10.81
N ASP A 157 41.08 9.82 -11.33
CA ASP A 157 41.61 8.54 -11.86
C ASP A 157 41.66 7.22 -11.06
N ASP A 158 41.05 6.23 -11.72
CA ASP A 158 41.26 4.77 -11.80
C ASP A 158 41.16 3.95 -10.49
N ASP A 159 40.67 2.71 -10.44
CA ASP A 159 40.72 1.62 -11.41
C ASP A 159 39.64 0.56 -11.06
N LEU A 160 39.30 -0.27 -12.04
CA LEU A 160 38.48 -1.47 -11.92
C LEU A 160 39.22 -2.53 -11.10
N ASN A 161 38.53 -3.24 -10.19
CA ASN A 161 38.88 -4.65 -9.97
C ASN A 161 37.71 -5.50 -9.48
N LEU A 162 37.30 -6.42 -10.34
CA LEU A 162 36.50 -7.61 -10.05
C LEU A 162 37.43 -8.65 -9.40
N GLY A 163 37.07 -9.14 -8.21
CA GLY A 163 37.74 -10.23 -7.53
C GLY A 163 36.73 -11.22 -6.96
N ASP A 164 36.34 -12.15 -7.81
CA ASP A 164 35.70 -13.43 -7.51
C ASP A 164 36.59 -14.30 -6.61
N MET A 165 36.02 -14.91 -5.56
CA MET A 165 36.35 -16.26 -5.03
C MET A 165 35.23 -16.73 -4.07
N GLY A 166 34.60 -17.85 -4.40
CA GLY A 166 33.62 -18.57 -3.57
C GLY A 166 34.24 -19.43 -2.46
N ASP A 167 33.42 -20.02 -1.60
CA ASP A 167 32.96 -21.42 -1.74
C ASP A 167 31.95 -21.85 -0.63
N ASP A 168 31.20 -22.89 -0.98
CA ASP A 168 30.51 -23.93 -0.18
C ASP A 168 29.18 -23.70 0.59
N GLU A 169 28.20 -24.54 0.21
CA GLU A 169 26.82 -24.66 0.69
C GLU A 169 26.69 -25.33 2.09
N PRO A 170 25.46 -25.43 2.64
CA PRO A 170 24.73 -26.67 2.39
C PRO A 170 23.28 -26.46 1.92
N ALA A 171 22.91 -27.29 0.96
CA ALA A 171 21.62 -27.44 0.32
C ALA A 171 20.42 -27.41 1.29
N GLY A 172 19.55 -26.44 1.06
CA GLY A 172 18.13 -26.47 1.39
C GLY A 172 17.34 -26.35 0.09
N GLU A 173 16.24 -27.10 -0.02
CA GLU A 173 15.35 -27.22 -1.18
C GLU A 173 15.13 -25.95 -2.01
N PRO A 174 14.93 -26.06 -3.34
CA PRO A 174 14.73 -24.90 -4.20
C PRO A 174 13.43 -24.20 -3.81
N ALA A 175 13.54 -23.08 -3.09
CA ALA A 175 12.49 -22.07 -3.07
C ALA A 175 12.23 -21.69 -4.52
N ALA A 176 10.98 -21.87 -4.97
CA ALA A 176 10.56 -21.39 -6.28
C ALA A 176 11.04 -19.94 -6.42
N ALA A 177 11.75 -19.63 -7.50
CA ALA A 177 12.35 -18.33 -7.74
C ALA A 177 11.26 -17.25 -7.89
N GLY A 178 10.73 -16.77 -6.76
CA GLY A 178 9.88 -15.60 -6.67
C GLY A 178 10.74 -14.37 -6.93
N LEU A 179 10.41 -13.63 -7.98
CA LEU A 179 11.05 -12.33 -8.21
C LEU A 179 10.82 -11.46 -6.98
N SER A 180 11.89 -10.89 -6.43
CA SER A 180 11.74 -9.89 -5.38
C SER A 180 10.97 -8.69 -5.94
N VAL A 181 10.12 -8.06 -5.12
CA VAL A 181 9.41 -6.82 -5.51
C VAL A 181 10.38 -5.73 -6.03
N LYS A 182 11.66 -5.79 -5.62
CA LYS A 182 12.75 -4.93 -6.09
C LYS A 182 13.12 -5.10 -7.56
N GLU A 183 12.82 -6.27 -8.12
CA GLU A 183 13.13 -6.65 -9.49
C GLU A 183 11.97 -6.35 -10.45
N LEU A 184 10.84 -5.84 -9.94
CA LEU A 184 9.72 -5.43 -10.78
C LEU A 184 10.10 -4.26 -11.68
N ALA A 185 9.72 -4.36 -12.95
CA ALA A 185 9.91 -3.26 -13.89
C ALA A 185 8.97 -2.11 -13.56
N LEU A 186 9.56 -0.94 -13.32
CA LEU A 186 8.86 0.33 -13.10
C LEU A 186 8.70 1.09 -14.42
N THR A 187 8.08 2.27 -14.40
CA THR A 187 8.11 3.17 -15.55
C THR A 187 9.48 3.84 -15.66
N LYS A 188 9.86 4.26 -16.87
CA LYS A 188 11.15 4.93 -17.11
C LYS A 188 11.26 6.28 -16.41
N ASP A 189 10.12 6.89 -16.11
CA ASP A 189 9.99 8.16 -15.43
C ASP A 189 9.67 8.01 -13.92
N ALA A 190 9.87 6.81 -13.37
CA ALA A 190 9.69 6.55 -11.95
C ALA A 190 10.62 7.43 -11.11
N THR A 191 10.04 8.13 -10.16
CA THR A 191 10.69 9.01 -9.20
C THR A 191 10.17 8.70 -7.80
N GLY A 192 10.93 9.02 -6.75
CA GLY A 192 10.51 8.72 -5.38
C GLY A 192 10.20 7.24 -5.16
N VAL A 193 11.06 6.36 -5.68
CA VAL A 193 10.87 4.91 -5.55
C VAL A 193 11.14 4.50 -4.10
N GLU A 194 10.13 3.96 -3.44
CA GLU A 194 10.20 3.43 -2.08
C GLU A 194 9.88 1.93 -2.11
N TYR A 195 10.69 1.14 -1.41
CA TYR A 195 10.54 -0.31 -1.30
C TYR A 195 10.21 -0.68 0.13
N GLN A 196 9.05 -1.32 0.33
CA GLN A 196 8.61 -1.79 1.63
C GLN A 196 8.85 -3.29 1.75
N ALA A 197 9.94 -3.67 2.42
CA ALA A 197 10.45 -5.04 2.37
C ALA A 197 9.61 -6.03 3.19
N MET A 198 8.95 -5.61 4.28
CA MET A 198 8.19 -6.54 5.13
C MET A 198 6.83 -6.94 4.52
N VAL A 199 6.29 -6.07 3.68
CA VAL A 199 4.98 -6.24 3.03
C VAL A 199 5.10 -6.44 1.52
N GLU A 200 6.31 -6.45 0.98
CA GLU A 200 6.59 -6.61 -0.45
C GLU A 200 5.84 -5.60 -1.33
N HIS A 201 5.90 -4.33 -0.94
CA HIS A 201 5.33 -3.24 -1.74
C HIS A 201 6.40 -2.41 -2.45
N VAL A 202 6.03 -1.87 -3.60
CA VAL A 202 6.77 -0.80 -4.27
C VAL A 202 5.86 0.40 -4.46
N LEU A 203 6.36 1.57 -4.08
CA LEU A 203 5.72 2.84 -4.38
C LEU A 203 6.64 3.66 -5.27
N PHE A 204 6.07 4.35 -6.26
CA PHE A 204 6.79 5.40 -6.96
C PHE A 204 5.83 6.42 -7.58
N GLN A 205 6.37 7.58 -7.94
CA GLN A 205 5.67 8.63 -8.66
C GLN A 205 6.13 8.69 -10.12
N SER A 206 5.22 9.05 -11.00
CA SER A 206 5.49 9.28 -12.41
C SER A 206 4.89 10.63 -12.81
N PRO A 207 5.60 11.50 -13.54
CA PRO A 207 5.01 12.72 -14.11
C PRO A 207 3.98 12.43 -15.21
N SER A 208 3.88 11.18 -15.68
CA SER A 208 2.93 10.78 -16.71
C SER A 208 1.51 10.58 -16.16
N ALA A 209 0.52 10.76 -17.03
CA ALA A 209 -0.89 10.51 -16.70
C ALA A 209 -1.19 9.01 -16.50
N VAL A 210 -2.17 8.71 -15.66
CA VAL A 210 -2.56 7.36 -15.23
C VAL A 210 -2.64 6.36 -16.39
N LYS A 211 -3.34 6.70 -17.48
CA LYS A 211 -3.51 5.81 -18.64
C LYS A 211 -2.18 5.43 -19.31
N LYS A 212 -1.24 6.39 -19.39
CA LYS A 212 0.09 6.17 -19.97
C LYS A 212 0.93 5.27 -19.05
N VAL A 213 0.90 5.55 -17.75
CA VAL A 213 1.58 4.75 -16.72
C VAL A 213 1.09 3.30 -16.73
N CYS A 214 -0.23 3.07 -16.81
CA CYS A 214 -0.81 1.74 -16.89
C CYS A 214 -0.34 0.96 -18.14
N ALA A 215 -0.33 1.62 -19.31
CA ALA A 215 0.10 1.00 -20.56
C ALA A 215 1.59 0.62 -20.52
N GLU A 216 2.43 1.50 -19.97
CA GLU A 216 3.87 1.25 -19.83
C GLU A 216 4.17 0.13 -18.84
N LEU A 217 3.53 0.13 -17.66
CA LEU A 217 3.67 -0.95 -16.68
C LEU A 217 3.20 -2.29 -17.24
N ALA A 218 2.07 -2.32 -17.95
CA ALA A 218 1.58 -3.54 -18.59
C ALA A 218 2.60 -4.10 -19.61
N ALA A 219 3.25 -3.24 -20.39
CA ALA A 219 4.27 -3.64 -21.36
C ALA A 219 5.55 -4.14 -20.69
N ASN A 220 6.06 -3.38 -19.71
CA ASN A 220 7.30 -3.69 -19.02
C ASN A 220 7.21 -5.00 -18.22
N LEU A 221 6.10 -5.20 -17.51
CA LEU A 221 5.87 -6.42 -16.73
C LEU A 221 5.61 -7.63 -17.62
N LYS A 222 4.94 -7.45 -18.77
CA LYS A 222 4.81 -8.50 -19.78
C LYS A 222 6.17 -8.95 -20.31
N ALA A 223 7.12 -8.03 -20.50
CA ALA A 223 8.49 -8.36 -20.88
C ALA A 223 9.22 -9.16 -19.78
N GLN A 224 8.84 -8.96 -18.52
CA GLN A 224 9.29 -9.77 -17.37
C GLN A 224 8.47 -11.05 -17.14
N GLY A 225 7.62 -11.46 -18.10
CA GLY A 225 6.86 -12.71 -17.99
C GLY A 225 5.64 -12.66 -17.07
N TRP A 226 5.22 -11.47 -16.61
CA TRP A 226 3.94 -11.29 -15.93
C TRP A 226 2.79 -11.27 -16.94
N ALA A 227 1.84 -12.20 -16.79
CA ALA A 227 0.63 -12.26 -17.60
C ALA A 227 -0.52 -11.48 -16.94
N GLY A 228 -1.49 -11.02 -17.72
CA GLY A 228 -2.72 -10.45 -17.18
C GLY A 228 -3.53 -11.47 -16.38
N ASP A 229 -4.00 -11.07 -15.20
CA ASP A 229 -4.86 -11.89 -14.35
C ASP A 229 -6.24 -11.26 -14.20
N GLY A 230 -7.00 -11.31 -15.30
CA GLY A 230 -8.29 -10.64 -15.43
C GLY A 230 -8.20 -9.29 -16.15
N PRO A 231 -9.36 -8.61 -16.34
CA PRO A 231 -9.40 -7.32 -17.00
C PRO A 231 -8.77 -6.22 -16.14
N ASP A 232 -7.95 -5.37 -16.76
CA ASP A 232 -7.46 -4.16 -16.12
C ASP A 232 -8.59 -3.16 -15.94
N MET A 233 -8.69 -2.58 -14.75
CA MET A 233 -9.61 -1.47 -14.49
C MET A 233 -8.85 -0.18 -14.67
N VAL A 234 -9.03 0.49 -15.81
CA VAL A 234 -8.32 1.75 -16.11
C VAL A 234 -9.32 2.90 -16.17
N ASN A 235 -9.22 3.83 -15.22
CA ASN A 235 -9.98 5.09 -15.24
C ASN A 235 -9.09 6.29 -14.86
N ALA A 236 -9.59 7.50 -15.09
CA ALA A 236 -8.81 8.73 -14.89
C ALA A 236 -8.50 9.07 -13.42
N GLN A 237 -9.23 8.50 -12.48
CA GLN A 237 -9.14 8.79 -11.04
C GLN A 237 -8.40 7.69 -10.25
N SER A 238 -8.35 6.47 -10.79
CA SER A 238 -7.72 5.31 -10.17
C SER A 238 -7.73 4.13 -11.15
N SER A 239 -6.63 3.43 -11.27
CA SER A 239 -6.52 2.23 -12.10
C SER A 239 -5.95 1.06 -11.31
N ILE A 240 -6.41 -0.15 -11.60
CA ILE A 240 -5.95 -1.39 -10.98
C ILE A 240 -5.58 -2.37 -12.10
N LEU A 241 -4.33 -2.84 -12.08
CA LEU A 241 -3.81 -3.86 -12.99
C LEU A 241 -3.52 -5.11 -12.16
N LYS A 242 -4.01 -6.26 -12.63
CA LYS A 242 -3.76 -7.55 -11.99
C LYS A 242 -2.87 -8.41 -12.88
N ARG A 243 -1.81 -8.94 -12.31
CA ARG A 243 -0.78 -9.69 -13.01
C ARG A 243 -0.48 -10.98 -12.27
N LYS A 244 -0.08 -12.01 -13.00
CA LYS A 244 0.39 -13.28 -12.42
C LYS A 244 1.63 -13.78 -13.13
N ARG A 245 2.48 -14.49 -12.38
CA ARG A 245 3.67 -15.14 -12.90
C ARG A 245 3.94 -16.41 -12.08
N GLY A 246 3.64 -17.58 -12.64
CA GLY A 246 3.66 -18.82 -11.89
C GLY A 246 2.60 -18.78 -10.78
N GLU A 247 3.01 -19.03 -9.53
CA GLU A 247 2.17 -18.92 -8.33
C GLU A 247 2.10 -17.50 -7.76
N ALA A 248 2.98 -16.59 -8.23
CA ALA A 248 3.02 -15.22 -7.76
C ALA A 248 1.91 -14.36 -8.39
N ALA A 249 1.27 -13.54 -7.56
CA ALA A 249 0.29 -12.53 -7.95
C ALA A 249 0.88 -11.13 -7.74
N LEU A 250 0.53 -10.21 -8.64
CA LEU A 250 0.93 -8.81 -8.57
C LEU A 250 -0.29 -7.93 -8.80
N THR A 251 -0.59 -7.08 -7.83
CA THR A 251 -1.63 -6.05 -7.95
C THR A 251 -0.99 -4.68 -8.01
N ILE A 252 -1.37 -3.88 -9.00
CA ILE A 252 -0.78 -2.55 -9.21
C ILE A 252 -1.90 -1.53 -9.23
N PHE A 253 -1.76 -0.51 -8.39
CA PHE A 253 -2.65 0.62 -8.30
C PHE A 253 -1.96 1.85 -8.87
N VAL A 254 -2.65 2.59 -9.74
CA VAL A 254 -2.17 3.83 -10.34
C VAL A 254 -3.21 4.91 -10.12
N LYS A 255 -2.88 6.00 -9.43
CA LYS A 255 -3.80 7.13 -9.18
C LYS A 255 -3.16 8.45 -9.64
N PRO A 256 -3.94 9.49 -9.97
CA PRO A 256 -3.38 10.80 -10.27
C PRO A 256 -2.77 11.43 -9.01
N GLN A 257 -1.65 12.14 -9.18
CA GLN A 257 -1.01 12.94 -8.13
C GLN A 257 -0.44 14.22 -8.75
N GLY A 258 -1.01 15.37 -8.39
CA GLY A 258 -0.70 16.63 -9.07
C GLY A 258 -0.97 16.53 -10.57
N SER A 259 0.05 16.84 -11.39
CA SER A 259 0.00 16.66 -12.85
C SER A 259 0.39 15.25 -13.35
N GLY A 260 0.81 14.36 -12.44
CA GLY A 260 1.31 13.02 -12.74
C GLY A 260 0.48 11.92 -12.09
N SER A 261 1.12 10.81 -11.74
CA SER A 261 0.54 9.64 -11.13
C SER A 261 1.38 9.11 -9.96
N GLU A 262 0.72 8.56 -8.95
CA GLU A 262 1.32 7.71 -7.93
C GLU A 262 1.01 6.25 -8.26
N VAL A 263 2.01 5.38 -8.13
CA VAL A 263 1.90 3.95 -8.37
C VAL A 263 2.22 3.19 -7.09
N LYS A 264 1.37 2.23 -6.75
CA LYS A 264 1.58 1.26 -5.67
C LYS A 264 1.52 -0.16 -6.23
N MET A 265 2.52 -0.98 -5.99
CA MET A 265 2.61 -2.36 -6.48
C MET A 265 2.72 -3.30 -5.28
N PHE A 266 1.99 -4.41 -5.34
CA PHE A 266 1.85 -5.39 -4.26
C PHE A 266 2.13 -6.77 -4.85
N THR A 267 3.14 -7.49 -4.34
CA THR A 267 3.38 -8.89 -4.72
C THR A 267 2.91 -9.85 -3.64
N GLU A 268 2.41 -11.00 -4.07
CA GLU A 268 2.14 -12.14 -3.21
C GLU A 268 2.73 -13.40 -3.85
N GLY A 269 3.44 -14.22 -3.09
CA GLY A 269 3.96 -15.52 -3.54
C GLY A 269 5.43 -15.70 -3.27
#